data_AF-A0A4Y2DPE9-F1
#
_entry.id   AF-A0A4Y2DPE9-F1
#
_cell.length_a   1.000
_cell.length_b   1.000
_cell.length_c   1.000
_cell.angle_alpha   90.00
_cell.angle_beta   90.00
_cell.angle_gamma   90.00
#
_symmetry.space_group_name_H-M   'P 1'
#
loop_
_entity.id
_entity.type
_entity.pdbx_description
1 polymer ?
#
loop_
_entity_poly.entity_id
_entity_poly.type
_entity_poly.pdbx_seq_one_letter_code
_entity_poly.pdbx_strand_id
1 'polypeptide(L)'
;MTAALFKDWCFHHFVPEVKESFKSFGLPEDTKAILLLDNCKAHPPVDELVSGHIVATLLPPNVTSLIQPMDQRVIQNFKCFYRRSFIQVTQMPKRKKRKKSAGQKLQNH
;
A
#
# COMPACT_ATOMS: atom_id res chain seq x y z
N MET A 1 5.05 2.41 13.00
CA MET A 1 5.27 0.97 13.28
C MET A 1 6.32 0.87 14.35
N THR A 2 6.14 0.05 15.38
CA THR A 2 7.19 -0.18 16.40
C THR A 2 8.11 -1.30 15.94
N ALA A 3 9.33 -1.37 16.48
CA ALA A 3 10.26 -2.44 16.16
C ALA A 3 9.67 -3.84 16.45
N ALA A 4 8.90 -3.97 17.54
CA ALA A 4 8.20 -5.22 17.88
C ALA A 4 7.18 -5.63 16.82
N LEU A 5 6.33 -4.70 16.36
CA LEU A 5 5.36 -4.98 15.30
C LEU A 5 6.05 -5.30 13.98
N PHE A 6 7.18 -4.66 13.69
CA PHE A 6 7.95 -4.95 12.48
C PHE A 6 8.51 -6.37 12.49
N LYS A 7 9.11 -6.79 13.62
CA LYS A 7 9.61 -8.17 13.79
C LYS A 7 8.49 -9.18 13.63
N ASP A 8 7.37 -8.94 14.30
CA ASP A 8 6.19 -9.80 14.22
C ASP A 8 5.74 -10.00 12.76
N TRP A 9 5.58 -8.91 12.03
CA TRP A 9 5.29 -8.96 10.60
C TRP A 9 6.36 -9.70 9.78
N CYS A 10 7.64 -9.45 10.04
CA CYS A 10 8.73 -10.06 9.30
C CYS A 10 8.73 -11.59 9.42
N PHE A 11 8.55 -12.11 10.63
CA PHE A 11 8.63 -13.55 10.90
C PHE A 11 7.33 -14.31 10.64
N HIS A 12 6.18 -13.68 10.89
CA HIS A 12 4.88 -14.36 10.77
C HIS A 12 4.20 -14.16 9.41
N HIS A 13 4.59 -13.14 8.65
CA HIS A 13 3.99 -12.86 7.34
C HIS A 13 5.03 -12.90 6.21
N PHE A 14 6.06 -12.04 6.27
CA PHE A 14 7.01 -11.91 5.17
C PHE A 14 7.79 -13.21 4.90
N VAL A 15 8.40 -13.81 5.92
CA VAL A 15 9.20 -15.05 5.76
C VAL A 15 8.37 -16.22 5.20
N PRO A 16 7.17 -16.54 5.74
CA PRO A 16 6.31 -17.57 5.17
C PRO A 16 5.93 -17.33 3.71
N GLU A 17 5.51 -16.10 3.37
CA GLU A 17 5.12 -15.74 2.00
C GLU A 17 6.28 -15.88 1.01
N VAL A 18 7.50 -15.46 1.40
CA VAL A 18 8.70 -15.64 0.56
C VAL A 18 9.00 -17.12 0.34
N LYS A 19 8.93 -17.94 1.39
CA LYS A 19 9.17 -19.39 1.27
C LYS A 19 8.12 -20.06 0.39
N GLU A 20 6.86 -19.68 0.51
CA GLU A 20 5.78 -20.19 -0.35
C GLU A 20 5.97 -19.76 -1.80
N SER A 21 6.36 -18.50 -2.03
CA SER A 21 6.69 -18.00 -3.36
C SER A 21 7.86 -18.74 -3.99
N PHE A 22 8.90 -19.06 -3.23
CA PHE A 22 10.02 -19.87 -3.72
C PHE A 22 9.56 -21.28 -4.13
N LYS A 23 8.71 -21.91 -3.33
CA LYS A 23 8.11 -23.20 -3.67
C LYS A 23 7.27 -23.12 -4.94
N SER A 24 6.46 -22.07 -5.11
CA SER A 24 5.62 -21.91 -6.30
C SER A 24 6.43 -21.64 -7.57
N PHE A 25 7.59 -20.99 -7.44
CA PHE A 25 8.56 -20.83 -8.52
C PHE A 25 9.46 -22.06 -8.75
N GLY A 26 9.33 -23.13 -7.96
CA GLY A 26 10.15 -24.32 -8.05
C GLY A 26 11.61 -24.09 -7.64
N LEU A 27 11.86 -23.08 -6.80
CA LEU A 27 13.20 -22.75 -6.32
C LEU A 27 13.60 -23.66 -5.14
N PRO A 28 14.90 -23.95 -4.98
CA PRO A 28 15.43 -24.71 -3.85
C PRO A 28 15.11 -24.07 -2.49
N GLU A 29 15.04 -24.89 -1.43
CA GLU A 29 14.76 -24.42 -0.07
C GLU A 29 15.89 -23.54 0.52
N ASP A 30 17.11 -23.69 0.00
CA ASP A 30 18.29 -22.88 0.36
C ASP A 30 18.41 -21.57 -0.45
N THR A 31 17.38 -21.23 -1.24
CA THR A 31 17.34 -19.97 -1.99
C THR A 31 17.44 -18.77 -1.05
N LYS A 32 18.34 -17.84 -1.39
CA LYS A 32 18.58 -16.62 -0.61
C LYS A 32 17.58 -15.53 -0.97
N ALA A 33 17.10 -14.83 0.05
CA ALA A 33 16.27 -13.63 -0.12
C ALA A 33 16.83 -12.48 0.70
N ILE A 34 16.68 -11.26 0.18
CA ILE A 34 17.10 -10.04 0.87
C ILE A 34 15.89 -9.13 1.02
N LEU A 35 15.56 -8.78 2.27
CA LEU A 35 14.61 -7.74 2.60
C LEU A 35 15.33 -6.39 2.64
N LEU A 36 15.05 -5.53 1.66
CA LEU A 36 15.60 -4.17 1.58
C LEU A 36 14.77 -3.20 2.41
N LEU A 37 15.36 -2.58 3.42
CA LEU A 37 14.73 -1.62 4.32
C LEU A 37 15.24 -0.20 4.10
N ASP A 38 14.40 0.80 4.36
CA ASP A 38 14.83 2.18 4.49
C ASP A 38 15.56 2.42 5.82
N ASN A 39 16.31 3.53 5.91
CA ASN A 39 17.03 3.91 7.13
C ASN A 39 16.11 4.58 8.18
N CYS A 40 14.99 3.94 8.51
CA CYS A 40 14.04 4.44 9.50
C CYS A 40 14.44 3.99 10.91
N LYS A 41 14.50 4.93 11.87
CA LYS A 41 14.83 4.66 13.29
C LYS A 41 13.87 3.70 14.00
N ALA A 42 12.69 3.47 13.42
CA ALA A 42 11.68 2.60 14.00
C ALA A 42 11.93 1.11 13.69
N HIS A 43 12.87 0.80 12.80
CA HIS A 43 13.22 -0.57 12.46
C HIS A 43 14.09 -1.22 13.52
N PRO A 44 13.91 -2.52 13.79
CA PRO A 44 14.87 -3.28 14.57
C PRO A 44 16.21 -3.38 13.82
N PRO A 45 17.31 -3.66 14.53
CA PRO A 45 18.59 -3.99 13.91
C PRO A 45 18.44 -5.11 12.87
N VAL A 46 19.07 -4.98 11.71
CA VAL A 46 18.97 -5.96 10.61
C VAL A 46 19.47 -7.35 10.99
N ASP A 47 20.43 -7.42 11.93
CA ASP A 47 20.97 -8.68 12.46
C ASP A 47 19.92 -9.49 13.24
N GLU A 48 18.85 -8.84 13.69
CA GLU A 48 17.72 -9.48 14.36
C GLU A 48 16.63 -9.93 13.37
N LEU A 49 16.79 -9.65 12.07
CA LEU A 49 15.85 -9.98 11.00
C LEU A 49 16.43 -11.06 10.07
N VAL A 50 16.82 -12.19 10.66
CA VAL A 50 17.44 -13.32 9.96
C VAL A 50 16.60 -14.58 10.15
N SER A 51 16.27 -15.25 9.04
CA SER A 51 15.60 -16.57 9.05
C SER A 51 16.21 -17.48 7.98
N GLY A 52 17.20 -18.30 8.36
CA GLY A 52 17.93 -19.16 7.44
C GLY A 52 18.66 -18.35 6.37
N HIS A 53 18.25 -18.50 5.10
CA HIS A 53 18.82 -17.79 3.95
C HIS A 53 18.13 -16.46 3.61
N ILE A 54 17.15 -16.04 4.43
CA ILE A 54 16.45 -14.77 4.31
C ILE A 54 17.05 -13.78 5.30
N VAL A 55 17.59 -12.68 4.78
CA VAL A 55 18.27 -11.64 5.59
C VAL A 55 17.75 -10.26 5.26
N ALA A 56 17.84 -9.32 6.20
CA ALA A 56 17.54 -7.92 5.95
C ALA A 56 18.81 -7.10 5.68
N THR A 57 18.69 -6.03 4.89
CA THR A 57 19.75 -5.03 4.72
C THR A 57 19.16 -3.63 4.54
N LEU A 58 19.93 -2.60 4.89
CA LEU A 58 19.53 -1.20 4.80
C LEU A 58 19.94 -0.61 3.45
N LEU A 59 19.06 0.21 2.88
CA LEU A 59 19.42 1.05 1.74
C LEU A 59 20.43 2.13 2.15
N PRO A 60 21.25 2.62 1.20
CA PRO A 60 22.15 3.72 1.48
C PRO A 60 21.37 4.96 1.95
N PRO A 61 21.91 5.72 2.92
CA PRO A 61 21.27 6.94 3.40
C PRO A 61 21.11 7.96 2.28
N ASN A 62 20.03 8.75 2.33
CA ASN A 62 19.73 9.88 1.44
C ASN A 62 19.35 9.56 -0.02
N VAL A 63 19.28 8.29 -0.43
CA VAL A 63 18.78 7.89 -1.76
C VAL A 63 17.47 7.10 -1.70
N THR A 64 16.92 6.90 -0.50
CA THR A 64 15.69 6.12 -0.27
C THR A 64 14.54 6.56 -1.15
N SER A 65 14.24 7.86 -1.22
CA SER A 65 13.14 8.38 -2.03
C SER A 65 13.36 8.21 -3.54
N LEU A 66 14.63 8.12 -3.96
CA LEU A 66 14.99 7.88 -5.35
C LEU A 66 14.98 6.39 -5.71
N ILE A 67 15.28 5.50 -4.77
CA ILE A 67 15.41 4.06 -5.04
C ILE A 67 14.13 3.30 -4.71
N GLN A 68 13.38 3.74 -3.68
CA GLN A 68 12.21 3.01 -3.23
C GLN A 68 11.02 3.26 -4.16
N PRO A 69 10.49 2.19 -4.80
CA PRO A 69 9.34 2.31 -5.69
C PRO A 69 8.10 2.89 -5.00
N MET A 70 7.98 2.62 -3.68
CA MET A 70 6.91 3.15 -2.85
C MET A 70 6.89 4.68 -2.83
N ASP A 71 8.06 5.29 -2.62
CA ASP A 71 8.22 6.74 -2.59
C ASP A 71 8.12 7.37 -3.99
N GLN A 72 8.66 6.69 -5.01
CA GLN A 72 8.69 7.24 -6.36
C GLN A 72 7.31 7.41 -7.00
N ARG A 73 6.38 6.47 -6.82
CA ARG A 73 5.09 6.50 -7.54
C ARG A 73 3.91 5.95 -6.77
N VAL A 74 4.09 4.87 -6.00
CA VAL A 74 2.95 4.17 -5.39
C VAL A 74 2.24 5.07 -4.39
N ILE A 75 2.99 5.70 -3.48
CA ILE A 75 2.42 6.62 -2.48
C ILE A 75 1.80 7.84 -3.15
N GLN A 76 2.46 8.41 -4.16
CA GLN A 76 1.94 9.57 -4.89
C GLN A 76 0.60 9.23 -5.57
N ASN A 77 0.56 8.11 -6.30
CA ASN A 77 -0.64 7.65 -6.98
C ASN A 77 -1.75 7.36 -5.99
N PHE A 78 -1.45 6.64 -4.91
CA PHE A 78 -2.42 6.34 -3.86
C PHE A 78 -3.02 7.62 -3.26
N LYS A 79 -2.19 8.60 -2.90
CA LYS A 79 -2.65 9.92 -2.40
C LYS A 79 -3.51 10.64 -3.43
N CYS A 80 -3.15 10.62 -4.71
CA CYS A 80 -3.93 11.22 -5.79
C CYS A 80 -5.30 10.55 -5.94
N PHE A 81 -5.35 9.22 -5.95
CA PHE A 81 -6.61 8.47 -6.03
C PHE A 81 -7.50 8.75 -4.82
N TYR A 82 -6.95 8.65 -3.61
CA TYR A 82 -7.69 8.93 -2.39
C TYR A 82 -8.28 10.34 -2.36
N ARG A 83 -7.49 11.36 -2.73
CA ARG A 83 -7.96 12.76 -2.82
C ARG A 83 -9.10 12.92 -3.83
N ARG A 84 -8.97 12.32 -5.02
CA ARG A 84 -10.03 12.36 -6.04
C ARG A 84 -11.33 11.75 -5.53
N SER A 85 -11.25 10.55 -4.94
CA SER A 85 -12.42 9.88 -4.35
C SER A 85 -13.05 10.70 -3.23
N PHE A 86 -12.25 11.28 -2.35
CA PHE A 86 -12.74 12.10 -1.25
C PHE A 86 -13.47 13.38 -1.74
N ILE A 87 -12.92 14.05 -2.74
CA ILE A 87 -13.55 15.24 -3.35
C ILE A 87 -14.88 14.88 -4.03
N GLN A 88 -14.96 13.75 -4.72
CA GLN A 88 -16.20 13.29 -5.35
C GLN A 88 -17.31 13.01 -4.34
N VAL A 89 -16.97 12.41 -3.20
CA VAL A 89 -17.93 12.15 -2.11
C VAL A 89 -18.42 13.45 -1.48
N THR A 90 -17.52 14.43 -1.31
CA THR A 90 -17.84 15.70 -0.61
C THR A 90 -18.51 16.75 -1.50
N GLN A 91 -18.31 16.71 -2.83
CA GLN A 91 -18.90 17.66 -3.78
C GLN A 91 -20.19 17.16 -4.45
N MET A 92 -20.85 16.11 -3.95
CA MET A 92 -22.14 15.69 -4.50
C MET A 92 -23.16 16.84 -4.45
N PRO A 93 -23.67 17.34 -5.59
CA PRO A 93 -24.73 18.33 -5.60
C PRO A 93 -25.95 17.70 -4.93
N LYS A 94 -26.52 18.34 -3.90
CA LYS A 94 -27.82 17.94 -3.37
C LYS A 94 -28.81 17.91 -4.54
N ARG A 95 -29.22 16.70 -4.97
CA ARG A 95 -30.21 16.51 -6.04
C ARG A 95 -31.42 17.39 -5.72
N LYS A 96 -31.60 18.49 -6.45
CA LYS A 96 -32.84 19.28 -6.38
C LYS A 96 -33.97 18.34 -6.79
N LYS A 97 -34.85 17.98 -5.85
CA LYS A 97 -36.10 17.28 -6.16
C LYS A 97 -36.82 18.11 -7.23
N ARG A 98 -37.00 17.56 -8.43
CA ARG A 98 -37.84 18.16 -9.48
C ARG A 98 -39.23 18.36 -8.88
N LYS A 99 -39.61 19.60 -8.61
CA LYS A 99 -41.02 19.97 -8.37
C LYS A 99 -41.74 19.69 -9.69
N LYS A 100 -42.66 18.73 -9.71
CA LYS A 100 -43.66 18.64 -10.78
C LYS A 100 -44.58 19.85 -10.60
N SER A 101 -44.48 20.85 -11.46
CA SER A 101 -45.53 21.87 -11.57
C SER A 101 -46.77 21.22 -12.16
N ALA A 102 -47.84 21.18 -11.38
CA ALA A 102 -49.19 21.07 -11.89
C ALA A 102 -49.56 22.44 -12.50
N GLY A 103 -50.02 22.45 -13.74
CA GLY A 103 -50.41 23.67 -14.44
C GLY A 103 -51.08 23.35 -15.78
N GLN A 104 -52.41 23.38 -15.76
CA GLN A 104 -53.40 23.26 -16.84
C GLN A 104 -53.01 23.85 -18.22
N LYS A 105 -53.49 23.21 -19.29
CA LYS A 105 -54.20 23.81 -20.47
C LYS A 105 -54.80 22.66 -21.30
N LEU A 106 -56.12 22.39 -21.26
CA LEU A 106 -57.21 22.97 -22.09
C LEU A 106 -56.94 22.93 -23.61
N GLN A 107 -57.56 21.98 -24.32
CA GLN A 107 -58.56 22.14 -25.40
C GLN A 107 -58.55 20.96 -26.40
N ASN A 108 -59.76 20.46 -26.70
CA ASN A 108 -60.28 19.99 -28.01
C ASN A 108 -61.18 18.75 -27.86
N HIS A 109 -62.49 18.95 -27.66
CA HIS A 109 -63.48 18.82 -28.73
C HIS A 109 -64.82 19.47 -28.33
#